data_AF-A0A1Q5HQG4-F1
#
_entry.id   AF-A0A1Q5HQG4-F1
#
_cell.length_a   1.000
_cell.length_b   1.000
_cell.length_c   1.000
_cell.angle_alpha   90.00
_cell.angle_beta   90.00
_cell.angle_gamma   90.00
#
_symmetry.space_group_name_H-M   'P 1'
#
loop_
_entity.id
_entity.type
_entity.pdbx_description
1 polymer ?
#
loop_
_entity_poly.entity_id
_entity_poly.type
_entity_poly.pdbx_seq_one_letter_code
_entity_poly.pdbx_strand_id
1 'polypeptide(L)'
;MRPAQGRHHEPDLRGMTRITLRPIASPMPLGFYTVAIASTIVGCLQLGLFEDGAEHAVALAILPAFFLQLLVGFLAFGARDVLAATLMACFSGMWLASSLVLATRPPGGARVLGVLNLCFVLFALLMASVAKPKRALWLVLCTAVPRFAVAAAANLSGAHWLTDLSGALGLLLAAVAMYAAFALMLEDMRGQEVLPLGRSGPARQAVDGDLTVQLRNLERHAGVRRTL
;
A
#
# COMPACT_ATOMS: atom_id res chain seq x y z
N MET A 1 -33.85 -10.40 -59.35
CA MET A 1 -34.29 -10.30 -57.94
C MET A 1 -33.05 -10.28 -57.05
N ARG A 2 -32.77 -9.16 -56.36
CA ARG A 2 -31.70 -9.06 -55.36
C ARG A 2 -32.31 -9.38 -53.98
N PRO A 3 -31.70 -10.24 -53.14
CA PRO A 3 -32.24 -10.50 -51.81
C PRO A 3 -32.09 -9.24 -50.94
N ALA A 4 -33.15 -8.92 -50.20
CA ALA A 4 -33.19 -7.80 -49.27
C ALA A 4 -32.17 -8.03 -48.14
N GLN A 5 -31.23 -7.09 -47.96
CA GLN A 5 -30.39 -7.02 -46.77
C GLN A 5 -31.30 -6.79 -45.55
N GLY A 6 -31.42 -7.81 -44.71
CA GLY A 6 -32.02 -7.67 -43.39
C GLY A 6 -31.21 -6.65 -42.59
N ARG A 7 -31.83 -5.52 -42.25
CA ARG A 7 -31.31 -4.59 -41.26
C ARG A 7 -31.20 -5.35 -39.93
N HIS A 8 -30.00 -5.75 -39.55
CA HIS A 8 -29.73 -6.15 -38.17
C HIS A 8 -30.04 -4.95 -37.29
N HIS A 9 -31.07 -5.07 -36.47
CA HIS A 9 -31.40 -4.10 -35.44
C HIS A 9 -30.41 -4.35 -34.30
N GLU A 10 -29.27 -3.66 -34.30
CA GLU A 10 -28.43 -3.59 -33.10
C GLU A 10 -29.23 -2.80 -32.06
N PRO A 11 -29.67 -3.41 -30.95
CA PRO A 11 -30.34 -2.67 -29.89
C PRO A 11 -29.39 -1.57 -29.40
N ASP A 12 -29.89 -0.34 -29.27
CA ASP A 12 -29.14 0.80 -28.74
C ASP A 12 -28.90 0.61 -27.23
N LEU A 13 -27.93 -0.25 -26.90
CA LEU A 13 -27.52 -0.60 -25.54
C LEU A 13 -27.03 0.61 -24.74
N ARG A 14 -26.74 1.74 -25.40
CA ARG A 14 -26.31 2.99 -24.76
C ARG A 14 -27.43 3.64 -23.93
N GLY A 15 -28.69 3.47 -24.36
CA GLY A 15 -29.86 3.94 -23.61
C GLY A 15 -30.26 3.05 -22.44
N MET A 16 -29.89 1.76 -22.46
CA MET A 16 -30.28 0.77 -21.45
C MET A 16 -29.25 0.59 -20.32
N THR A 17 -28.02 1.10 -20.49
CA THR A 17 -26.94 0.91 -19.53
C THR A 17 -26.74 2.16 -18.67
N ARG A 18 -27.30 2.19 -17.47
CA ARG A 18 -27.06 3.28 -16.50
C ARG A 18 -25.76 3.01 -15.73
N ILE A 19 -24.68 3.71 -16.11
CA ILE A 19 -23.40 3.64 -15.38
C ILE A 19 -23.46 4.60 -14.19
N THR A 20 -23.56 4.06 -12.98
CA THR A 20 -23.42 4.83 -11.74
C THR A 20 -21.98 4.70 -11.23
N LEU A 21 -21.21 5.77 -11.35
CA LEU A 21 -19.87 5.84 -10.76
C LEU A 21 -20.00 6.26 -9.30
N ARG A 22 -19.32 5.55 -8.39
CA ARG A 22 -19.02 6.02 -7.03
C ARG A 22 -17.53 6.35 -6.99
N PRO A 23 -17.11 7.52 -7.49
CA PRO A 23 -15.72 7.92 -7.39
C PRO A 23 -15.35 8.06 -5.92
N ILE A 24 -14.32 7.36 -5.50
CA ILE A 24 -13.70 7.55 -4.19
C ILE A 24 -12.25 7.96 -4.40
N ALA A 25 -11.78 8.89 -3.57
CA ALA A 25 -10.39 9.32 -3.60
C ALA A 25 -9.46 8.12 -3.29
N SER A 26 -8.26 8.13 -3.87
CA SER A 26 -7.25 7.12 -3.57
C SER A 26 -6.85 7.23 -2.09
N PRO A 27 -6.97 6.15 -1.28
CA PRO A 27 -6.59 6.20 0.13
C PRO A 27 -5.07 6.02 0.33
N MET A 28 -4.31 5.81 -0.75
CA MET A 28 -2.88 5.47 -0.70
C MET A 28 -1.97 6.55 -0.09
N PRO A 29 -2.15 7.86 -0.38
CA PRO A 29 -1.33 8.89 0.27
C PRO A 29 -1.41 8.82 1.79
N LEU A 30 -2.60 8.62 2.36
CA LEU A 30 -2.79 8.46 3.80
C LEU A 30 -2.02 7.24 4.33
N GLY A 31 -2.11 6.10 3.63
CA GLY A 31 -1.39 4.88 4.01
C GLY A 31 0.13 5.06 3.99
N PHE A 32 0.67 5.71 2.96
CA PHE A 32 2.11 5.95 2.85
C PHE A 32 2.64 6.97 3.85
N TYR A 33 1.91 8.07 4.11
CA TYR A 33 2.26 8.99 5.18
C TYR A 33 2.24 8.31 6.55
N THR A 34 1.25 7.43 6.79
CA THR A 34 1.17 6.64 8.03
C THR A 34 2.42 5.78 8.24
N VAL A 35 2.83 5.02 7.21
CA VAL A 35 4.07 4.23 7.25
C VAL A 35 5.28 5.12 7.46
N ALA A 36 5.36 6.25 6.76
CA ALA A 36 6.50 7.15 6.84
C ALA A 36 6.70 7.72 8.25
N ILE A 37 5.62 8.23 8.86
CA ILE A 37 5.65 8.81 10.19
C ILE A 37 6.01 7.75 11.23
N ALA A 38 5.33 6.60 11.22
CA ALA A 38 5.60 5.53 12.19
C ALA A 38 7.02 4.96 12.03
N SER A 39 7.49 4.75 10.79
CA SER A 39 8.85 4.27 10.52
C SER A 39 9.92 5.27 10.93
N THR A 40 9.64 6.57 10.83
CA THR A 40 10.55 7.63 11.32
C THR A 40 10.72 7.52 12.82
N ILE A 41 9.62 7.46 13.57
CA ILE A 41 9.65 7.39 15.04
C ILE A 41 10.36 6.10 15.49
N VAL A 42 10.01 4.94 14.92
CA VAL A 42 10.69 3.67 15.25
C VAL A 42 12.17 3.71 14.85
N GLY A 43 12.49 4.31 13.71
CA GLY A 43 13.87 4.46 13.24
C GLY A 43 14.72 5.29 14.20
N CYS A 44 14.19 6.42 14.67
CA CYS A 44 14.86 7.27 15.66
C CYS A 44 15.10 6.53 16.98
N LEU A 45 14.12 5.75 17.45
CA LEU A 45 14.29 4.91 18.64
C LEU A 45 15.40 3.88 18.45
N GLN A 46 15.42 3.20 17.31
CA GLN A 46 16.42 2.17 17.00
C GLN A 46 17.84 2.73 16.85
N LEU A 47 17.98 4.00 16.45
CA LEU A 47 19.25 4.70 16.32
C LEU A 47 19.70 5.38 17.64
N GLY A 48 18.94 5.24 18.73
CA GLY A 48 19.26 5.86 20.01
C GLY A 48 19.15 7.39 20.01
N LEU A 49 18.28 7.96 19.16
CA LEU A 49 18.06 9.42 19.11
C LEU A 49 17.12 9.94 20.21
N PHE A 50 16.46 9.04 20.93
CA PHE A 50 15.64 9.37 22.10
C PHE A 50 16.38 9.02 23.39
N GLU A 51 15.97 9.65 24.49
CA GLU A 51 16.45 9.33 25.83
C GLU A 51 16.10 7.88 26.22
N ASP A 52 16.91 7.30 27.11
CA ASP A 52 16.66 5.97 27.67
C ASP A 52 15.28 5.95 28.36
N GLY A 53 14.48 4.91 28.09
CA GLY A 53 13.12 4.79 28.63
C GLY A 53 12.01 5.37 27.73
N ALA A 54 12.33 5.92 26.57
CA ALA A 54 11.35 6.47 25.63
C ALA A 54 10.43 5.44 24.95
N GLU A 55 10.61 4.14 25.18
CA GLU A 55 9.89 3.06 24.49
C GLU A 55 8.37 3.19 24.64
N HIS A 56 7.89 3.49 25.85
CA HIS A 56 6.46 3.63 26.09
C HIS A 56 5.86 4.83 25.35
N ALA A 57 6.57 5.96 25.33
CA ALA A 57 6.16 7.14 24.59
C ALA A 57 6.13 6.87 23.07
N VAL A 58 7.16 6.19 22.54
CA VAL A 58 7.20 5.76 21.15
C VAL A 58 6.06 4.80 20.83
N ALA A 59 5.74 3.86 21.72
CA ALA A 59 4.65 2.92 21.54
C ALA A 59 3.30 3.63 21.36
N LEU A 60 3.02 4.63 22.20
CA LEU A 60 1.82 5.47 22.11
C LEU A 60 1.82 6.31 20.83
N ALA A 61 2.98 6.84 20.42
CA ALA A 61 3.10 7.67 19.23
C ALA A 61 2.87 6.90 17.92
N ILE A 62 3.23 5.61 17.86
CA ILE A 62 3.02 4.77 16.67
C ILE A 62 1.67 4.04 16.66
N LEU A 63 0.96 3.97 17.80
CA LEU A 63 -0.34 3.30 17.90
C LEU A 63 -1.38 3.81 16.89
N PRO A 64 -1.51 5.12 16.60
CA PRO A 64 -2.44 5.62 15.59
C PRO A 64 -2.23 5.03 14.19
N ALA A 65 -1.02 4.54 13.88
CA ALA A 65 -0.74 3.91 12.60
C ALA A 65 -1.61 2.68 12.36
N PHE A 66 -1.96 1.91 13.40
CA PHE A 66 -2.93 0.82 13.28
C PHE A 66 -4.27 1.32 12.72
N PHE A 67 -4.87 2.33 13.35
CA PHE A 67 -6.20 2.80 12.97
C PHE A 67 -6.21 3.42 11.57
N LEU A 68 -5.21 4.25 11.25
CA LEU A 68 -5.11 4.90 9.95
C LEU A 68 -4.89 3.90 8.83
N GLN A 69 -3.97 2.95 9.01
CA GLN A 69 -3.65 1.94 8.00
C GLN A 69 -4.82 0.95 7.81
N LEU A 70 -5.55 0.62 8.88
CA LEU A 70 -6.76 -0.20 8.80
C LEU A 70 -7.88 0.51 8.03
N LEU A 71 -8.09 1.81 8.29
CA LEU A 71 -9.04 2.64 7.55
C LEU A 71 -8.69 2.70 6.06
N VAL A 72 -7.42 2.91 5.73
CA VAL A 72 -6.93 2.89 4.35
C VAL A 72 -7.21 1.55 3.69
N GLY A 73 -6.95 0.44 4.39
CA GLY A 73 -7.27 -0.91 3.90
C GLY A 73 -8.74 -1.08 3.56
N PHE A 74 -9.63 -0.62 4.44
CA PHE A 74 -11.08 -0.65 4.21
C PHE A 74 -11.51 0.19 3.00
N LEU A 75 -11.01 1.42 2.90
CA LEU A 75 -11.29 2.31 1.76
C LEU A 75 -10.76 1.75 0.44
N ALA A 76 -9.61 1.08 0.46
CA ALA A 76 -9.01 0.46 -0.72
C ALA A 76 -9.84 -0.71 -1.27
N PHE A 77 -10.54 -1.46 -0.42
CA PHE A 77 -11.54 -2.44 -0.90
C PHE A 77 -12.68 -1.74 -1.66
N GLY A 78 -13.14 -0.59 -1.17
CA GLY A 78 -14.10 0.26 -1.88
C GLY A 78 -13.58 0.75 -3.24
N ALA A 79 -12.27 1.01 -3.34
CA ALA A 79 -11.61 1.44 -4.57
C ALA A 79 -11.36 0.28 -5.56
N ARG A 80 -11.73 -0.95 -5.18
CA ARG A 80 -11.39 -2.20 -5.90
C ARG A 80 -9.88 -2.41 -6.06
N ASP A 81 -9.10 -1.90 -5.11
CA ASP A 81 -7.66 -2.09 -5.04
C ASP A 81 -7.30 -3.16 -4.02
N VAL A 82 -7.41 -4.44 -4.41
CA VAL A 82 -7.15 -5.58 -3.52
C VAL A 82 -5.71 -5.57 -2.99
N LEU A 83 -4.74 -5.20 -3.82
CA LEU A 83 -3.34 -5.17 -3.43
C LEU A 83 -3.10 -4.14 -2.31
N ALA A 84 -3.59 -2.91 -2.49
CA ALA A 84 -3.51 -1.88 -1.46
C ALA A 84 -4.29 -2.29 -0.21
N ALA A 85 -5.51 -2.80 -0.37
CA ALA A 85 -6.36 -3.18 0.74
C ALA A 85 -5.70 -4.23 1.64
N THR A 86 -5.18 -5.30 1.03
CA THR A 86 -4.48 -6.38 1.74
C THR A 86 -3.21 -5.86 2.42
N LEU A 87 -2.37 -5.10 1.71
CA LEU A 87 -1.15 -4.54 2.29
C LEU A 87 -1.44 -3.66 3.50
N MET A 88 -2.33 -2.69 3.36
CA MET A 88 -2.60 -1.71 4.39
C MET A 88 -3.28 -2.34 5.61
N ALA A 89 -4.21 -3.28 5.41
CA ALA A 89 -4.84 -4.03 6.50
C ALA A 89 -3.85 -4.95 7.23
N CYS A 90 -2.93 -5.63 6.53
CA CYS A 90 -1.92 -6.46 7.19
C CYS A 90 -0.91 -5.60 7.97
N PHE A 91 -0.42 -4.51 7.35
CA PHE A 91 0.51 -3.60 8.02
C PHE A 91 -0.10 -2.90 9.24
N SER A 92 -1.41 -2.65 9.26
CA SER A 92 -2.07 -2.13 10.46
C SER A 92 -1.88 -3.06 11.66
N GLY A 93 -2.12 -4.37 11.49
CA GLY A 93 -1.95 -5.37 12.55
C GLY A 93 -0.50 -5.45 13.04
N MET A 94 0.46 -5.28 12.13
CA MET A 94 1.88 -5.21 12.49
C MET A 94 2.23 -3.98 13.34
N TRP A 95 1.68 -2.81 13.02
CA TRP A 95 1.84 -1.61 13.85
C TRP A 95 1.24 -1.79 15.24
N LEU A 96 0.05 -2.40 15.31
CA LEU A 96 -0.59 -2.72 16.59
C LEU A 96 0.26 -3.67 17.43
N ALA A 97 0.74 -4.77 16.84
CA ALA A 97 1.60 -5.74 17.53
C ALA A 97 2.90 -5.09 18.01
N SER A 98 3.55 -4.28 17.17
CA SER A 98 4.79 -3.57 17.51
C SER A 98 4.58 -2.57 18.65
N SER A 99 3.52 -1.77 18.59
CA SER A 99 3.13 -0.82 19.63
C SER A 99 2.88 -1.53 20.97
N LEU A 100 2.08 -2.61 20.97
CA LEU A 100 1.75 -3.34 22.19
C LEU A 100 2.97 -3.99 22.83
N VAL A 101 3.83 -4.62 22.04
CA VAL A 101 5.07 -5.24 22.55
C VAL A 101 6.00 -4.18 23.11
N LEU A 102 6.13 -3.03 22.45
CA LEU A 102 6.96 -1.92 22.93
C LEU A 102 6.41 -1.31 24.24
N ALA A 103 5.08 -1.17 24.35
CA ALA A 103 4.42 -0.61 25.54
C ALA A 103 4.47 -1.54 26.75
N THR A 104 4.28 -2.85 26.55
CA THR A 104 4.09 -3.83 27.63
C THR A 104 5.35 -4.65 27.96
N ARG A 105 6.32 -4.69 27.04
CA ARG A 105 7.59 -5.42 27.18
C ARG A 105 7.42 -6.85 27.72
N PRO A 106 6.57 -7.70 27.09
CA PRO A 106 6.34 -9.04 27.58
C PRO A 106 7.63 -9.88 27.46
N PRO A 107 7.85 -10.86 28.36
CA PRO A 107 8.98 -11.78 28.25
C PRO A 107 9.02 -12.45 26.88
N GLY A 108 10.17 -12.35 26.18
CA GLY A 108 10.34 -12.92 24.84
C GLY A 108 9.67 -12.14 23.70
N GLY A 109 9.07 -10.97 23.97
CA GLY A 109 8.36 -10.15 22.98
C GLY A 109 9.22 -9.79 21.75
N ALA A 110 10.50 -9.47 21.96
CA ALA A 110 11.44 -9.21 20.87
C ALA A 110 11.55 -10.40 19.91
N ARG A 111 11.75 -11.62 20.43
CA ARG A 111 11.87 -12.83 19.60
C ARG A 111 10.60 -13.10 18.80
N VAL A 112 9.41 -12.91 19.40
CA VAL A 112 8.12 -13.07 18.71
C VAL A 112 7.95 -12.02 17.61
N LEU A 113 8.29 -10.74 17.88
CA LEU A 113 8.31 -9.70 16.85
C LEU A 113 9.33 -10.01 15.74
N GLY A 114 10.45 -10.65 16.06
CA GLY A 114 11.42 -11.11 15.08
C GLY A 114 10.81 -12.12 14.09
N VAL A 115 10.06 -13.10 14.60
CA VAL A 115 9.32 -14.06 13.75
C VAL A 115 8.21 -13.37 12.96
N LEU A 116 7.46 -12.45 13.58
CA LEU A 116 6.45 -11.66 12.88
C LEU A 116 7.06 -10.86 11.72
N ASN A 117 8.18 -10.18 11.96
CA ASN A 117 8.91 -9.45 10.94
C ASN A 117 9.34 -10.37 9.79
N LEU A 118 9.79 -11.60 10.08
CA LEU A 118 10.16 -12.58 9.05
C LEU A 118 8.96 -13.01 8.20
N CYS A 119 7.79 -13.22 8.81
CA CYS A 119 6.55 -13.47 8.06
C CYS A 119 6.21 -12.28 7.15
N PHE A 120 6.41 -11.05 7.63
CA PHE A 120 6.19 -9.84 6.85
C PHE A 120 7.22 -9.63 5.74
N VAL A 121 8.45 -10.14 5.87
CA VAL A 121 9.42 -10.19 4.76
C VAL A 121 8.85 -11.02 3.61
N LEU A 122 8.40 -12.25 3.90
CA LEU A 122 7.83 -13.14 2.90
C LEU A 122 6.56 -12.54 2.28
N PHE A 123 5.67 -12.02 3.12
CA PHE A 123 4.47 -11.33 2.68
C PHE A 123 4.79 -10.14 1.76
N ALA A 124 5.69 -9.25 2.17
CA ALA A 124 6.08 -8.08 1.39
C ALA A 124 6.78 -8.45 0.07
N LEU A 125 7.58 -9.52 0.04
CA LEU A 125 8.15 -10.07 -1.20
C LEU A 125 7.08 -10.55 -2.17
N LEU A 126 6.09 -11.31 -1.68
CA LEU A 126 4.97 -11.78 -2.49
C LEU A 126 4.16 -10.60 -3.03
N MET A 127 3.89 -9.59 -2.20
CA MET A 127 3.19 -8.39 -2.64
C MET A 127 4.02 -7.57 -3.65
N ALA A 128 5.33 -7.47 -3.47
CA ALA A 128 6.22 -6.78 -4.40
C ALA A 128 6.23 -7.45 -5.78
N SER A 129 6.09 -8.78 -5.85
CA SER A 129 6.06 -9.51 -7.12
C SER A 129 4.89 -9.09 -8.03
N VAL A 130 3.74 -8.73 -7.44
CA VAL A 130 2.52 -8.31 -8.14
C VAL A 130 2.36 -6.78 -8.22
N ALA A 131 3.13 -6.03 -7.43
CA ALA A 131 3.03 -4.57 -7.34
C ALA A 131 3.66 -3.81 -8.52
N LYS A 132 4.37 -4.48 -9.44
CA LYS A 132 5.11 -3.82 -10.56
C LYS A 132 4.30 -2.77 -11.35
N PRO A 133 3.00 -2.96 -11.65
CA PRO A 133 2.20 -1.93 -12.33
C PRO A 133 2.01 -0.65 -11.50
N LYS A 134 2.13 -0.74 -10.16
CA LYS A 134 1.98 0.35 -9.19
C LYS A 134 3.35 0.75 -8.65
N ARG A 135 4.14 1.43 -9.48
CA ARG A 135 5.55 1.72 -9.19
C ARG A 135 5.80 2.40 -7.84
N ALA A 136 4.98 3.36 -7.43
CA ALA A 136 5.08 3.99 -6.12
C ALA A 136 5.02 2.95 -4.97
N LEU A 137 4.02 2.07 -5.02
CA LEU A 137 3.86 0.98 -4.05
C LEU A 137 5.01 -0.04 -4.13
N TRP A 138 5.43 -0.40 -5.34
CA TRP A 138 6.53 -1.31 -5.56
C TRP A 138 7.85 -0.78 -4.97
N LEU A 139 8.16 0.50 -5.16
CA LEU A 139 9.35 1.14 -4.60
C LEU A 139 9.33 1.12 -3.06
N VAL A 140 8.19 1.45 -2.45
CA VAL A 140 8.01 1.35 -1.00
C VAL A 140 8.28 -0.07 -0.52
N LEU A 141 7.72 -1.09 -1.19
CA LEU A 141 7.94 -2.49 -0.84
C LEU A 141 9.40 -2.94 -1.01
N CYS A 142 10.10 -2.48 -2.05
CA CYS A 142 11.52 -2.76 -2.26
C CYS A 142 12.40 -2.22 -1.13
N THR A 143 12.01 -1.11 -0.50
CA THR A 143 12.71 -0.59 0.70
C THR A 143 12.23 -1.23 2.00
N ALA A 144 10.96 -1.63 2.07
CA ALA A 144 10.39 -2.27 3.26
C ALA A 144 10.96 -3.66 3.50
N VAL A 145 11.14 -4.47 2.45
CA VAL A 145 11.63 -5.85 2.55
C VAL A 145 12.99 -5.94 3.28
N PRO A 146 14.05 -5.21 2.87
CA PRO A 146 15.31 -5.17 3.60
C PRO A 146 15.13 -4.70 5.04
N ARG A 147 14.33 -3.65 5.26
CA ARG A 147 14.05 -3.14 6.61
C ARG A 147 13.44 -4.21 7.52
N PHE A 148 12.45 -4.96 7.06
CA PHE A 148 11.85 -6.04 7.85
C PHE A 148 12.80 -7.22 8.07
N ALA A 149 13.64 -7.55 7.07
CA ALA A 149 14.62 -8.62 7.20
C ALA A 149 15.68 -8.30 8.27
N VAL A 150 16.23 -7.08 8.23
CA VAL A 150 17.20 -6.64 9.24
C VAL A 150 16.55 -6.54 10.62
N ALA A 151 15.32 -6.02 10.72
CA ALA A 151 14.61 -5.96 12.00
C ALA A 151 14.28 -7.35 12.57
N ALA A 152 13.95 -8.32 11.72
CA ALA A 152 13.80 -9.71 12.14
C ALA A 152 15.12 -10.25 12.71
N ALA A 153 16.23 -10.07 11.99
CA ALA A 153 17.55 -10.50 12.43
C ALA A 153 17.97 -9.81 13.75
N ALA A 154 17.73 -8.51 13.90
CA ALA A 154 18.00 -7.75 15.12
C ALA A 154 17.26 -8.35 16.32
N ASN A 155 15.95 -8.56 16.18
CA ASN A 155 15.08 -9.10 17.22
C ASN A 155 15.39 -10.55 17.61
N LEU A 156 15.89 -11.36 16.67
CA LEU A 156 16.22 -12.77 16.90
C LEU A 156 17.63 -12.97 17.48
N SER A 157 18.59 -12.16 17.05
CA SER A 157 20.00 -12.26 17.47
C SER A 157 20.35 -11.40 18.68
N GLY A 158 19.64 -10.28 18.89
CA GLY A 158 19.97 -9.27 19.88
C GLY A 158 21.18 -8.40 19.52
N ALA A 159 21.72 -8.51 18.29
CA ALA A 159 22.90 -7.75 17.91
C ALA A 159 22.58 -6.25 17.71
N HIS A 160 23.23 -5.38 18.46
CA HIS A 160 22.95 -3.94 18.48
C HIS A 160 23.12 -3.27 17.10
N TRP A 161 24.18 -3.60 16.37
CA TRP A 161 24.44 -3.04 15.04
C TRP A 161 23.32 -3.35 14.02
N LEU A 162 22.59 -4.47 14.19
CA LEU A 162 21.43 -4.79 13.35
C LEU A 162 20.24 -3.90 13.71
N THR A 163 20.10 -3.51 14.97
CA THR A 163 19.08 -2.54 15.40
C THR A 163 19.34 -1.19 14.76
N ASP A 164 20.59 -0.70 14.77
CA ASP A 164 20.97 0.57 14.13
C ASP A 164 20.73 0.53 12.62
N LEU A 165 21.16 -0.56 11.96
CA LEU A 165 20.96 -0.76 10.52
C LEU A 165 19.46 -0.83 10.18
N SER A 166 18.67 -1.51 11.00
CA SER A 166 17.21 -1.50 10.89
C SER A 166 16.68 -0.07 11.04
N GLY A 167 17.18 0.72 11.99
CA GLY A 167 16.77 2.11 12.17
C GLY A 167 17.02 2.94 10.92
N ALA A 168 18.24 2.87 10.36
CA ALA A 168 18.63 3.56 9.13
C ALA A 168 17.77 3.15 7.92
N LEU A 169 17.52 1.85 7.74
CA LEU A 169 16.62 1.36 6.68
C LEU A 169 15.16 1.80 6.91
N GLY A 170 14.76 2.00 8.16
CA GLY A 170 13.45 2.53 8.53
C GLY A 170 13.28 3.99 8.11
N LEU A 171 14.33 4.80 8.29
CA LEU A 171 14.36 6.19 7.81
C LEU A 171 14.37 6.25 6.28
N LEU A 172 15.11 5.35 5.61
CA LEU A 172 15.08 5.24 4.14
C LEU A 172 13.68 4.89 3.64
N LEU A 173 13.04 3.87 4.23
CA LEU A 173 11.64 3.52 3.93
C LEU A 173 10.71 4.71 4.15
N ALA A 174 10.90 5.45 5.25
CA ALA A 174 10.09 6.63 5.54
C ALA A 174 10.23 7.70 4.47
N ALA A 175 11.46 8.01 4.03
CA ALA A 175 11.71 8.99 2.97
C ALA A 175 11.05 8.58 1.64
N VAL A 176 11.16 7.31 1.25
CA VAL A 176 10.54 6.78 0.02
C VAL A 176 9.01 6.81 0.11
N ALA A 177 8.44 6.41 1.25
CA ALA A 177 7.00 6.45 1.47
C ALA A 177 6.46 7.89 1.49
N MET A 178 7.18 8.82 2.13
CA MET A 178 6.84 10.25 2.15
C MET A 178 6.81 10.83 0.73
N TYR A 179 7.85 10.56 -0.06
CA TYR A 179 7.90 10.98 -1.47
C TYR A 179 6.75 10.39 -2.28
N ALA A 180 6.49 9.08 -2.15
CA ALA A 180 5.40 8.40 -2.85
C ALA A 180 4.03 8.98 -2.46
N ALA A 181 3.81 9.27 -1.17
CA ALA A 181 2.58 9.87 -0.67
C ALA A 181 2.36 11.28 -1.25
N PHE A 182 3.40 12.12 -1.21
CA PHE A 182 3.35 13.48 -1.71
C PHE A 182 3.12 13.53 -3.21
N ALA A 183 3.85 12.71 -3.98
CA ALA A 183 3.68 12.61 -5.41
C ALA A 183 2.26 12.17 -5.79
N LEU A 184 1.72 11.11 -5.17
CA LEU A 184 0.34 10.67 -5.42
C LEU A 184 -0.70 11.74 -5.06
N MET A 185 -0.50 12.46 -3.96
CA MET A 185 -1.41 13.53 -3.55
C MET A 185 -1.35 14.72 -4.52
N LEU A 186 -0.15 15.07 -5.00
CA LEU A 186 0.05 16.16 -5.96
C LEU A 186 -0.57 15.83 -7.32
N GLU A 187 -0.46 14.58 -7.77
CA GLU A 187 -1.14 14.08 -8.97
C GLU A 187 -2.66 14.19 -8.86
N ASP A 188 -3.22 13.78 -7.73
CA ASP A 188 -4.67 13.84 -7.47
C ASP A 188 -5.18 15.29 -7.47
N MET A 189 -4.41 16.22 -6.89
CA MET A 189 -4.78 17.64 -6.84
C MET A 189 -4.59 18.39 -8.17
N ARG A 190 -3.62 17.98 -9.00
CA ARG A 190 -3.31 18.67 -10.28
C ARG A 190 -3.88 17.98 -11.51
N GLY A 191 -4.41 16.77 -11.37
CA GLY A 191 -4.96 15.96 -12.47
C GLY A 191 -3.92 15.48 -13.49
N GLN A 192 -2.62 15.62 -13.20
CA GLN A 192 -1.51 15.23 -14.07
C GLN A 192 -0.31 14.73 -13.26
N GLU A 193 0.51 13.84 -13.85
CA GLU A 193 1.78 13.39 -13.28
C GLU A 193 2.76 14.57 -13.18
N VAL A 194 3.00 15.06 -11.95
CA VAL A 194 3.89 16.21 -11.71
C VAL A 194 5.26 15.77 -11.18
N LEU A 195 5.30 14.72 -10.35
CA LEU A 195 6.54 14.14 -9.84
C LEU A 195 6.71 12.73 -10.41
N PRO A 196 7.93 12.33 -10.80
CA PRO A 196 8.14 11.03 -11.41
C PRO A 196 7.90 9.93 -10.38
N LEU A 197 6.74 9.28 -10.45
CA LEU A 197 6.49 7.96 -9.86
C LEU A 197 6.92 6.84 -10.83
N GLY A 198 7.41 7.25 -12.00
CA GLY A 198 7.98 6.39 -13.01
C GLY A 198 6.91 5.63 -13.77
N ARG A 199 5.70 6.12 -14.00
CA ARG A 199 4.68 5.33 -14.72
C ARG A 199 5.22 4.78 -16.06
N SER A 200 5.38 3.46 -16.18
CA SER A 200 5.74 2.82 -17.46
C SER A 200 4.50 2.28 -18.15
N GLY A 201 4.27 2.76 -19.36
CA GLY A 201 3.41 2.10 -20.34
C GLY A 201 1.91 2.20 -20.02
N PRO A 202 1.10 1.16 -20.32
CA PRO A 202 -0.32 1.22 -20.74
C PRO A 202 -1.29 2.09 -19.93
N ALA A 203 -0.93 2.50 -18.71
CA ALA A 203 -1.65 3.47 -17.90
C ALA A 203 -1.76 4.87 -18.53
N ARG A 204 -0.83 5.29 -19.42
CA ARG A 204 -1.01 6.50 -20.25
C ARG A 204 -2.12 6.30 -21.31
N GLN A 205 -2.11 5.16 -21.99
CA GLN A 205 -3.11 4.81 -23.01
C GLN A 205 -4.51 4.54 -22.44
N ALA A 206 -4.64 4.19 -21.15
CA ALA A 206 -5.94 4.08 -20.50
C ALA A 206 -6.55 5.45 -20.15
N VAL A 207 -5.73 6.48 -19.97
CA VAL A 207 -6.18 7.87 -19.74
C VAL A 207 -6.46 8.59 -21.08
N ASP A 208 -5.69 8.28 -22.13
CA ASP A 208 -5.82 8.86 -23.48
C ASP A 208 -6.65 8.00 -24.46
N GLY A 209 -7.16 6.83 -24.03
CA GLY A 209 -7.75 5.81 -24.90
C GLY A 209 -9.27 5.89 -25.02
N ASP A 210 -9.74 5.72 -26.25
CA ASP A 210 -11.15 5.71 -26.66
C ASP A 210 -12.02 4.79 -25.77
N LEU A 211 -13.21 5.27 -25.39
CA LEU A 211 -14.16 4.63 -24.44
C LEU A 211 -14.49 3.18 -24.81
N THR A 212 -14.42 2.83 -26.09
CA THR A 212 -14.58 1.47 -26.64
C THR A 212 -13.54 0.48 -26.12
N VAL A 213 -12.29 0.92 -25.88
CA VAL A 213 -11.22 0.08 -25.34
C VAL A 213 -11.38 -0.15 -23.84
N GLN A 214 -11.86 0.85 -23.11
CA GLN A 214 -12.14 0.75 -21.67
C GLN A 214 -13.33 -0.19 -21.38
N LEU A 215 -14.38 -0.15 -22.22
CA LEU A 215 -15.57 -0.99 -22.08
C LEU A 215 -15.30 -2.47 -22.37
N ARG A 216 -14.37 -2.80 -23.28
CA ARG A 216 -14.04 -4.19 -23.65
C ARG A 216 -13.45 -5.02 -22.50
N ASN A 217 -12.85 -4.37 -21.50
CA ASN A 217 -12.26 -5.05 -20.34
C ASN A 217 -13.17 -5.06 -19.10
N LEU A 218 -14.27 -4.32 -19.11
CA LEU A 218 -15.23 -4.24 -18.00
C LEU A 218 -15.96 -5.59 -17.78
N GLU A 219 -16.19 -6.36 -18.84
CA GLU A 219 -16.76 -7.72 -18.77
C GLU A 219 -15.93 -8.71 -17.94
N ARG A 220 -14.64 -8.43 -17.72
CA ARG A 220 -13.72 -9.31 -16.98
C ARG A 220 -13.53 -8.93 -15.52
N HIS A 221 -14.19 -7.87 -15.04
CA HIS A 221 -14.07 -7.43 -13.65
C HIS A 221 -15.01 -8.21 -12.73
N ALA A 222 -14.50 -8.63 -11.57
CA ALA A 222 -15.29 -9.29 -10.54
C ALA A 222 -16.51 -8.42 -10.14
N GLY A 223 -17.71 -8.98 -10.28
CA GLY A 223 -18.99 -8.28 -10.02
C GLY A 223 -19.92 -8.17 -11.23
N VAL A 224 -19.43 -8.40 -12.46
CA VAL A 224 -20.30 -8.54 -13.65
C VAL A 224 -20.78 -9.99 -13.71
N ARG A 225 -21.96 -10.27 -13.14
CA ARG A 225 -22.61 -11.57 -13.37
C ARG A 225 -23.02 -11.63 -14.83
N ARG A 226 -22.45 -12.56 -15.61
CA ARG A 226 -23.05 -12.99 -16.87
C ARG A 226 -24.42 -13.59 -16.53
N THR A 227 -25.47 -12.80 -16.66
CA THR A 227 -26.80 -13.36 -16.81
C THR A 227 -26.83 -14.03 -18.17
N LEU A 228 -26.88 -15.36 -18.14
CA LEU A 228 -27.27 -16.18 -19.28
C LEU A 228 -28.64 -15.75 -19.81
#